data_AF-A0A4R6US05-F1
#
_entry.id   AF-A0A4R6US05-F1
#
_cell.length_a   1.000
_cell.length_b   1.000
_cell.length_c   1.000
_cell.angle_alpha   90.00
_cell.angle_beta   90.00
_cell.angle_gamma   90.00
#
_symmetry.space_group_name_H-M   'P 1'
#
loop_
_entity.id
_entity.type
_entity.pdbx_description
1 polymer ?
#
loop_
_entity_poly.entity_id
_entity_poly.type
_entity_poly.pdbx_seq_one_letter_code
_entity_poly.pdbx_strand_id
1 'polypeptide(L)'
;MVSPLYGRLPAARFSPELFADSSPSSTELRRVYVDPVDDQEVALAFHYAWVLGDGTPAPFDVVDLVTLTDDRDRIARLTICYDTAPLRASWERVAAGGTDPAGSDAVGGRG
;
A
#
# COMPACT_ATOMS: atom_id res chain seq x y z
N MET A 1 -5.57 8.94 -1.55
CA MET A 1 -5.17 7.54 -1.78
C MET A 1 -6.25 6.62 -1.28
N VAL A 2 -6.53 5.55 -2.02
CA VAL A 2 -7.35 4.41 -1.55
C VAL A 2 -6.53 3.14 -1.79
N SER A 3 -6.36 2.32 -0.77
CA SER A 3 -5.64 1.04 -0.85
C SER A 3 -6.38 -0.07 -0.10
N PRO A 4 -6.34 -1.33 -0.56
CA PRO A 4 -6.98 -2.46 0.11
C PRO A 4 -6.51 -2.74 1.54
N LEU A 5 -5.23 -2.53 1.85
CA LEU A 5 -4.68 -2.79 3.21
C LEU A 5 -4.75 -1.56 4.13
N TYR A 6 -4.60 -0.35 3.58
CA TYR A 6 -4.49 0.89 4.36
C TYR A 6 -5.78 1.75 4.35
N GLY A 7 -6.78 1.37 3.55
CA GLY A 7 -8.01 2.13 3.40
C GLY A 7 -7.80 3.47 2.69
N ARG A 8 -8.58 4.49 3.09
CA ARG A 8 -8.53 5.83 2.48
C ARG A 8 -7.69 6.79 3.31
N LEU A 9 -6.57 7.24 2.74
CA LEU A 9 -5.61 8.13 3.41
C LEU A 9 -5.19 9.32 2.51
N PRO A 10 -4.80 10.46 3.10
CA PRO A 10 -4.04 11.49 2.39
C PRO A 10 -2.70 10.93 1.88
N ALA A 11 -2.24 11.39 0.71
CA ALA A 11 -0.97 10.92 0.11
C ALA A 11 0.23 11.10 1.07
N ALA A 12 0.26 12.21 1.80
CA ALA A 12 1.30 12.50 2.79
C ALA A 12 1.37 11.52 3.97
N ARG A 13 0.31 10.75 4.24
CA ARG A 13 0.32 9.66 5.24
C ARG A 13 0.51 8.29 4.63
N PHE A 14 -0.05 8.06 3.45
CA PHE A 14 0.03 6.78 2.77
C PHE A 14 1.46 6.35 2.46
N SER A 15 2.28 7.21 1.83
CA SER A 15 3.63 6.82 1.41
C SER A 15 4.54 6.44 2.58
N PRO A 16 4.63 7.22 3.69
CA PRO A 16 5.40 6.80 4.86
C PRO A 16 4.94 5.46 5.46
N GLU A 17 3.63 5.22 5.57
CA GLU A 17 3.10 3.95 6.11
C GLU A 17 3.46 2.76 5.21
N LEU A 18 3.31 2.91 3.88
CA LEU A 18 3.74 1.90 2.92
C LEU A 18 5.24 1.60 3.01
N PHE A 19 6.09 2.63 3.14
CA PHE A 19 7.54 2.47 3.22
C PHE A 19 7.99 1.86 4.55
N ALA A 20 7.29 2.12 5.65
CA ALA A 20 7.60 1.48 6.93
C ALA A 20 7.37 -0.04 6.90
N ASP A 21 6.35 -0.48 6.15
CA ASP A 21 5.97 -1.89 6.02
C ASP A 21 6.68 -2.62 4.85
N SER A 22 7.57 -1.94 4.11
CA SER A 22 8.24 -2.49 2.93
C SER A 22 9.77 -2.41 3.01
N SER A 23 10.42 -3.47 2.56
CA SER A 23 11.83 -3.44 2.16
C SER A 23 11.94 -2.94 0.70
N PRO A 24 13.14 -2.59 0.20
CA PRO A 24 13.32 -2.15 -1.19
C PRO A 24 12.69 -3.14 -2.18
N SER A 25 11.68 -2.68 -2.91
CA SER A 25 10.95 -3.45 -3.90
C SER A 25 11.14 -2.86 -5.29
N SER A 26 11.17 -3.70 -6.32
CA SER A 26 11.13 -3.25 -7.71
C SER A 26 9.70 -3.25 -8.22
N THR A 27 9.34 -2.16 -8.89
CA THR A 27 8.06 -2.02 -9.60
C THR A 27 8.30 -2.10 -11.09
N GLU A 28 7.65 -3.03 -11.77
CA GLU A 28 7.70 -3.14 -13.23
C GLU A 28 6.39 -2.64 -13.83
N LEU A 29 6.42 -1.56 -14.62
CA LEU A 29 5.27 -1.11 -15.39
C LEU A 29 5.05 -2.05 -16.57
N ARG A 30 3.88 -2.68 -16.63
CA ARG A 30 3.53 -3.66 -17.65
C ARG A 30 2.69 -3.02 -18.76
N ARG A 31 1.67 -2.24 -18.39
CA ARG A 31 0.75 -1.60 -19.33
C ARG A 31 0.20 -0.28 -18.79
N VAL A 32 -0.16 0.59 -19.72
CA VAL A 32 -0.91 1.83 -19.48
C VAL A 32 -2.20 1.75 -20.28
N TYR A 33 -3.31 2.05 -19.64
CA TYR A 33 -4.63 2.18 -20.26
C TYR A 33 -5.10 3.60 -20.02
N VAL A 34 -5.53 4.28 -21.08
CA VAL A 34 -6.09 5.62 -21.01
C VAL A 34 -7.53 5.52 -21.48
N ASP A 35 -8.46 6.15 -20.76
CA ASP A 35 -9.82 6.24 -21.25
C ASP A 35 -9.83 7.05 -22.56
N PRO A 36 -10.44 6.53 -23.64
CA PRO A 36 -10.38 7.16 -24.96
C PRO A 36 -11.24 8.43 -25.07
N VAL A 37 -12.10 8.71 -24.09
CA VAL A 37 -13.01 9.85 -24.03
C VAL A 37 -12.57 10.87 -22.98
N ASP A 38 -12.04 10.40 -21.85
CA ASP A 38 -11.55 11.24 -20.75
C ASP A 38 -10.10 10.91 -20.38
N ASP A 39 -9.15 11.66 -20.95
CA ASP A 39 -7.72 11.45 -20.70
C ASP A 39 -7.26 11.75 -19.25
N GLN A 40 -8.16 12.17 -18.35
CA GLN A 40 -7.87 12.27 -16.92
C GLN A 40 -7.87 10.92 -16.23
N GLU A 41 -8.57 9.93 -16.79
CA GLU A 41 -8.72 8.61 -16.18
C GLU A 41 -7.76 7.61 -16.82
N VAL A 42 -6.78 7.18 -16.03
CA VAL A 42 -5.69 6.30 -16.47
C VAL A 42 -5.63 5.09 -15.54
N ALA A 43 -5.50 3.89 -16.12
CA ALA A 43 -5.17 2.69 -15.35
C ALA A 43 -3.74 2.24 -15.68
N LEU A 44 -2.95 1.99 -14.64
CA LEU A 44 -1.58 1.52 -14.75
C LEU A 44 -1.50 0.10 -14.19
N ALA A 45 -1.03 -0.85 -15.00
CA ALA A 45 -0.83 -2.23 -14.55
C ALA A 45 0.65 -2.46 -14.24
N PHE A 46 0.94 -2.89 -13.03
CA PHE A 46 2.29 -3.19 -12.57
C PHE A 46 2.42 -4.64 -12.08
N HIS A 47 3.65 -5.15 -12.16
CA HIS A 47 4.10 -6.25 -11.32
C HIS A 47 4.92 -5.68 -10.17
N TYR A 48 4.55 -6.00 -8.93
CA TYR A 48 5.19 -5.47 -7.73
C TYR A 48 5.94 -6.59 -7.00
N ALA A 49 7.27 -6.54 -7.03
CA ALA A 49 8.13 -7.51 -6.34
C ALA A 49 8.33 -7.08 -4.88
N TRP A 50 7.28 -7.16 -4.08
CA TRP A 50 7.32 -6.76 -2.67
C TRP A 50 8.11 -7.74 -1.82
N VAL A 51 8.91 -7.20 -0.90
CA VAL A 51 9.54 -7.93 0.19
C VAL A 51 9.07 -7.28 1.48
N LEU A 52 8.45 -8.06 2.37
CA LEU A 52 7.97 -7.61 3.67
C LEU A 52 9.15 -7.25 4.59
N GLY A 53 8.86 -6.55 5.70
CA GLY A 53 9.89 -6.13 6.68
C GLY A 53 10.70 -7.28 7.29
N ASP A 54 10.17 -8.50 7.29
CA ASP A 54 10.86 -9.72 7.76
C ASP A 54 11.68 -10.44 6.67
N GLY A 55 11.72 -9.90 5.45
CA GLY A 55 12.40 -10.51 4.30
C GLY A 55 11.55 -11.49 3.50
N THR A 56 10.30 -11.74 3.87
CA THR A 56 9.40 -12.65 3.13
C THR A 56 9.04 -12.04 1.76
N PRO A 57 9.29 -12.75 0.63
CA PRO A 57 8.82 -12.32 -0.68
C PRO A 57 7.30 -12.42 -0.77
N ALA A 58 6.66 -11.36 -1.24
CA ALA A 58 5.21 -11.26 -1.35
C ALA A 58 4.81 -10.57 -2.68
N PRO A 59 5.21 -11.11 -3.84
CA PRO A 59 4.95 -10.46 -5.12
C PRO A 59 3.45 -10.50 -5.47
N PHE A 60 2.98 -9.46 -6.14
CA PHE A 60 1.60 -9.39 -6.63
C PHE A 60 1.47 -8.49 -7.86
N ASP A 61 0.41 -8.72 -8.62
CA ASP A 61 -0.01 -7.81 -9.69
C ASP A 61 -1.00 -6.79 -9.15
N VAL A 62 -0.87 -5.56 -9.63
CA VAL A 62 -1.67 -4.42 -9.17
C VAL A 62 -2.10 -3.56 -10.35
N VAL A 63 -3.32 -3.03 -10.25
CA VAL A 63 -3.81 -1.97 -11.12
C VAL A 63 -4.03 -0.72 -10.30
N ASP A 64 -3.37 0.35 -10.68
CA ASP A 64 -3.56 1.68 -10.11
C ASP A 64 -4.50 2.48 -11.01
N LEU A 65 -5.63 2.90 -10.46
CA LEU A 65 -6.56 3.82 -11.09
C LEU A 65 -6.21 5.25 -10.69
N VAL A 66 -5.80 6.04 -11.67
CA VAL A 66 -5.30 7.40 -11.53
C VAL A 66 -6.29 8.36 -12.18
N THR A 67 -6.79 9.32 -11.39
CA THR A 67 -7.44 10.51 -11.91
C THR A 67 -6.44 11.66 -11.90
N LEU A 68 -6.21 12.28 -13.05
CA LEU A 68 -5.37 13.46 -13.20
C LEU A 68 -6.14 14.76 -12.93
N THR A 69 -5.41 15.82 -12.59
CA THR A 69 -5.95 17.19 -12.52
C THR A 69 -6.40 17.69 -13.90
N ASP A 70 -7.17 18.79 -13.93
CA ASP A 70 -7.71 19.35 -15.17
C ASP A 70 -6.64 19.81 -16.17
N ASP A 71 -5.44 20.12 -15.69
CA ASP A 71 -4.25 20.45 -16.48
C ASP A 71 -3.38 19.22 -16.81
N ARG A 72 -3.75 18.03 -16.32
CA ARG A 72 -3.06 16.75 -16.51
C ARG A 72 -1.59 16.75 -16.03
N ASP A 73 -1.21 17.68 -15.16
CA ASP A 73 0.15 17.82 -14.64
C ASP A 73 0.39 17.05 -13.32
N ARG A 74 -0.70 16.67 -12.63
CA ARG A 74 -0.69 16.05 -11.30
C ARG A 74 -1.73 14.96 -11.17
N ILE A 75 -1.51 14.11 -10.18
CA ILE A 75 -2.48 13.11 -9.74
C ILE A 75 -3.45 13.76 -8.73
N ALA A 76 -4.73 13.84 -9.09
CA ALA A 76 -5.79 14.28 -8.20
C ALA A 76 -6.28 13.13 -7.29
N ARG A 77 -6.32 11.90 -7.82
CA ARG A 77 -6.72 10.70 -7.08
C ARG A 77 -5.93 9.50 -7.55
N LEU A 78 -5.61 8.63 -6.60
CA LEU A 78 -5.05 7.30 -6.86
C LEU A 78 -5.78 6.27 -6.00
N THR A 79 -6.29 5.24 -6.66
CA THR A 79 -6.91 4.06 -6.08
C THR A 79 -6.15 2.82 -6.52
N ILE A 80 -5.66 2.06 -5.56
CA ILE A 80 -4.83 0.87 -5.77
C ILE A 80 -5.75 -0.35 -5.71
N CYS A 81 -5.65 -1.25 -6.68
CA CYS A 81 -6.47 -2.46 -6.78
C CYS A 81 -5.58 -3.70 -6.93
N TYR A 82 -5.61 -4.60 -5.95
CA TYR A 82 -4.93 -5.90 -6.01
C TYR A 82 -5.63 -6.91 -5.10
N ASP A 83 -5.37 -8.20 -5.35
CA ASP A 83 -5.84 -9.28 -4.50
C ASP A 83 -5.04 -9.32 -3.18
N THR A 84 -5.74 -9.11 -2.07
CA THR A 84 -5.12 -9.19 -0.73
C THR A 84 -5.10 -10.60 -0.17
N ALA A 85 -5.90 -11.53 -0.69
CA ALA A 85 -6.01 -12.88 -0.14
C ALA A 85 -4.65 -13.61 0.03
N PRO A 86 -3.72 -13.59 -0.96
CA PRO A 86 -2.42 -14.26 -0.80
C PRO A 86 -1.45 -13.52 0.14
N LEU A 87 -1.68 -12.23 0.41
CA LEU A 87 -0.75 -11.37 1.14
C LEU A 87 -1.17 -11.15 2.60
N ARG A 88 -2.48 -11.19 2.88
CA ARG A 88 -3.09 -10.70 4.12
C ARG A 88 -2.49 -11.35 5.37
N ALA A 89 -2.38 -12.67 5.40
CA ALA A 89 -1.84 -13.39 6.55
C ALA A 89 -0.36 -13.06 6.82
N SER A 90 0.44 -12.84 5.78
CA SER A 90 1.86 -12.49 5.94
C SER A 90 2.03 -11.04 6.39
N TRP A 91 1.24 -10.12 5.83
CA TRP A 91 1.23 -8.73 6.27
C TRP A 91 0.77 -8.59 7.73
N GLU A 92 -0.31 -9.25 8.13
CA GLU A 92 -0.81 -9.21 9.52
C GLU A 92 0.24 -9.70 10.53
N ARG A 93 1.04 -10.72 10.20
CA ARG A 93 2.13 -11.18 11.08
C ARG A 93 3.21 -10.12 11.29
N VAL A 94 3.62 -9.45 10.21
CA VAL A 94 4.65 -8.41 10.27
C VAL A 94 4.12 -7.17 10.98
N ALA A 95 2.88 -6.76 10.68
CA ALA A 95 2.22 -5.63 11.32
C ALA A 95 1.97 -5.86 12.82
N ALA A 96 1.55 -7.07 13.22
CA ALA A 96 1.35 -7.44 14.62
C ALA A 96 2.66 -7.64 15.42
N GLY A 97 3.79 -7.90 14.73
CA GLY A 97 5.12 -7.93 15.35
C GLY A 97 5.69 -6.54 15.67
N GLY A 98 5.06 -5.47 15.17
CA GLY A 98 5.46 -4.08 15.38
C GLY A 98 4.73 -3.35 16.52
N THR A 99 3.70 -3.96 17.11
CA THR A 99 3.00 -3.43 18.29
C THR A 99 3.34 -4.29 19.51
N ASP A 100 4.14 -3.74 20.41
CA ASP A 100 4.13 -4.17 21.81
C ASP A 100 2.78 -3.75 22.43
N PRO A 101 1.89 -4.68 22.82
CA PRO A 101 0.66 -4.35 23.54
C PRO A 101 0.81 -4.54 25.05
N ALA A 102 2.03 -4.44 25.62
CA ALA A 102 2.27 -4.60 27.06
C ALA A 102 3.06 -3.41 27.64
N GLY A 103 2.43 -2.24 27.65
CA GLY A 103 3.00 -1.01 28.20
C GLY A 103 2.04 -0.19 29.06
N SER A 104 1.06 -0.79 29.72
CA SER A 104 0.37 -0.17 30.87
C SER A 104 -0.16 -1.27 31.78
N ASP A 105 0.10 -1.08 33.07
CA ASP A 105 -0.51 -1.77 34.22
C ASP A 105 0.17 -3.06 34.69
N ALA A 106 1.32 -2.89 35.34
CA ALA A 106 1.63 -3.62 36.57
C ALA A 106 2.55 -2.78 37.48
N VAL A 107 1.98 -1.73 38.11
CA VAL A 107 2.55 -1.12 39.31
C VAL A 107 1.72 -1.57 40.51
N GLY A 108 2.41 -2.15 41.50
CA GLY A 108 1.92 -2.39 42.86
C GLY A 108 1.51 -3.85 43.07
N GLY A 109 2.10 -4.63 43.97
CA GLY A 109 3.01 -4.31 45.06
C GLY A 109 2.89 -5.49 46.04
N ARG A 110 4.03 -6.05 46.44
CA ARG A 110 4.10 -7.08 47.50
C ARG A 110 3.66 -6.47 48.83
N GLY A 111 2.90 -7.24 49.62
CA GLY A 111 2.52 -6.92 50.99
C GLY A 111 1.56 -7.95 51.54
#